data_AF-A0A935PZ67-F1
#
_entry.id   AF-A0A935PZ67-F1
#
_cell.length_a   1.000
_cell.length_b   1.000
_cell.length_c   1.000
_cell.angle_alpha   90.00
_cell.angle_beta   90.00
_cell.angle_gamma   90.00
#
_symmetry.space_group_name_H-M   'P 1'
#
loop_
_entity.id
_entity.type
_entity.pdbx_description
1 polymer ?
#
loop_
_entity_poly.entity_id
_entity_poly.type
_entity_poly.pdbx_seq_one_letter_code
_entity_poly.pdbx_strand_id
1 'polypeptide(L)'
;MATKEPAGDSKRARYHYKVMTVDDEEALVFTFNPTRENLHYTRDFGIEVYNPAIATEINRLFDADWNDLPFAPDQGHPCWSARSTAGRKWRCCSKTPGSRSRSPTRN
;
A
#
# COMPACT_ATOMS: atom_id res chain seq x y z
N MET A 1 20.05 -11.92 14.77
CA MET A 1 18.67 -12.29 14.38
C MET A 1 18.64 -12.43 12.86
N ALA A 2 18.53 -13.64 12.33
CA ALA A 2 18.49 -13.85 10.89
C ALA A 2 17.07 -13.59 10.37
N THR A 3 16.92 -12.59 9.51
CA THR A 3 15.65 -12.33 8.83
C THR A 3 15.39 -13.49 7.87
N LYS A 4 14.44 -14.35 8.23
CA LYS A 4 14.04 -15.52 7.45
C LYS A 4 13.54 -15.05 6.10
N GLU A 5 14.16 -15.51 5.00
CA GLU A 5 13.65 -15.22 3.66
C GLU A 5 12.19 -15.67 3.56
N PRO A 6 11.27 -14.82 3.07
CA PRO A 6 9.94 -15.29 2.75
C PRO A 6 10.08 -16.26 1.58
N ALA A 7 9.66 -17.50 1.81
CA ALA A 7 9.65 -18.55 0.79
C ALA A 7 8.96 -18.05 -0.50
N GLY A 8 9.52 -18.41 -1.66
CA GLY A 8 9.06 -18.02 -2.99
C GLY A 8 7.56 -18.21 -3.24
N ASP A 9 6.92 -19.09 -2.47
CA ASP A 9 5.50 -19.48 -2.59
C ASP A 9 4.65 -19.17 -1.33
N SER A 10 5.00 -18.14 -0.53
CA SER A 10 4.15 -17.80 0.62
C SER A 10 2.77 -17.29 0.18
N LYS A 11 1.71 -17.94 0.66
CA LYS A 11 0.28 -17.58 0.45
C LYS A 11 -0.12 -16.19 1.03
N ARG A 12 0.83 -15.45 1.60
CA ARG A 12 0.57 -14.21 2.33
C ARG A 12 0.54 -13.01 1.39
N ALA A 13 -0.24 -12.02 1.80
CA ALA A 13 -0.26 -10.70 1.19
C ALA A 13 1.16 -10.13 1.08
N ARG A 14 1.53 -9.60 -0.09
CA ARG A 14 2.66 -8.67 -0.18
C ARG A 14 2.09 -7.26 -0.23
N TYR A 15 2.44 -6.44 0.76
CA TYR A 15 2.04 -5.05 0.83
C TYR A 15 3.08 -4.18 0.13
N HIS A 16 2.62 -3.22 -0.68
CA HIS A 16 3.50 -2.34 -1.46
C HIS A 16 3.31 -0.85 -1.13
N TYR A 17 2.90 -0.55 0.10
CA TYR A 17 2.94 0.81 0.63
C TYR A 17 4.20 0.99 1.48
N LYS A 18 4.76 2.20 1.49
CA LYS A 18 5.86 2.61 2.38
C LYS A 18 5.39 3.87 3.08
N VAL A 19 4.90 3.70 4.29
CA VAL A 19 4.34 4.77 5.09
C VAL A 19 4.88 4.68 6.51
N MET A 20 4.94 5.81 7.18
CA MET A 20 5.25 5.93 8.61
C MET A 20 4.30 6.94 9.21
N THR A 21 3.84 6.70 10.42
CA THR A 21 3.06 7.66 11.21
C THR A 21 3.82 7.98 12.47
N VAL A 22 3.64 9.20 12.99
CA VAL A 22 4.25 9.66 14.24
C VAL A 22 3.14 10.21 15.12
N ASP A 23 3.04 9.65 16.34
CA ASP A 23 2.14 10.08 17.42
C ASP A 23 0.67 10.29 17.02
N ASP A 24 0.17 9.55 16.01
CA ASP A 24 -1.17 9.73 15.43
C ASP A 24 -1.46 11.14 14.85
N GLU A 25 -0.44 11.98 14.69
CA GLU A 25 -0.57 13.39 14.27
C GLU A 25 -0.11 13.65 12.84
N GLU A 26 0.94 12.95 12.40
CA GLU A 26 1.53 13.12 11.08
C GLU A 26 1.79 11.80 10.36
N ALA A 27 1.81 11.86 9.04
CA ALA A 27 2.10 10.73 8.17
C ALA A 27 3.16 11.08 7.14
N LEU A 28 4.14 10.19 6.99
CA LEU A 28 5.11 10.20 5.91
C LEU A 28 4.73 9.12 4.90
N VAL A 29 4.60 9.51 3.63
CA VAL A 29 4.25 8.62 2.52
C VAL A 29 5.35 8.66 1.47
N PHE A 30 5.91 7.51 1.12
CA PHE A 30 7.08 7.42 0.25
C PHE A 30 6.80 6.63 -1.03
N THR A 31 7.42 7.03 -2.13
CA THR A 31 7.53 6.18 -3.33
C THR A 31 8.66 5.13 -3.21
N PHE A 32 9.63 5.40 -2.33
CA PHE A 32 10.83 4.58 -2.13
C PHE A 32 10.74 3.70 -0.88
N ASN A 33 11.59 2.68 -0.81
CA ASN A 33 11.85 1.98 0.45
C ASN A 33 12.88 2.80 1.25
N PRO A 34 12.70 3.04 2.55
CA PRO A 34 13.61 3.86 3.36
C PRO A 34 14.92 3.11 3.67
N THR A 35 15.68 2.79 2.63
CA THR A 35 17.02 2.20 2.71
C THR A 35 18.04 3.20 2.18
N ARG A 36 19.30 3.00 2.57
CA ARG A 36 20.41 3.85 2.14
C ARG A 36 20.51 3.92 0.63
N GLU A 37 20.36 2.80 -0.05
CA GLU A 37 20.52 2.71 -1.51
C GLU A 37 19.49 3.56 -2.25
N ASN A 38 18.23 3.51 -1.82
CA ASN A 38 17.17 4.32 -2.41
C ASN A 38 17.37 5.81 -2.11
N LEU A 39 17.72 6.16 -0.88
CA LEU A 39 17.93 7.56 -0.48
C LEU A 39 19.13 8.22 -1.18
N HIS A 40 20.14 7.45 -1.60
CA HIS A 40 21.34 7.99 -2.23
C HIS A 40 21.37 7.89 -3.76
N TYR A 41 20.71 6.90 -4.36
CA TYR A 41 20.91 6.57 -5.77
C TYR A 41 19.63 6.58 -6.63
N THR A 42 18.44 6.77 -6.04
CA THR A 42 17.19 6.86 -6.79
C THR A 42 16.58 8.24 -6.72
N ARG A 43 15.80 8.59 -7.75
CA ARG A 43 15.00 9.82 -7.78
C ARG A 43 13.58 9.45 -7.43
N ASP A 44 13.20 9.79 -6.22
CA ASP A 44 11.93 9.46 -5.60
C ASP A 44 11.43 10.67 -4.79
N PHE A 45 10.18 10.62 -4.34
CA PHE A 45 9.63 11.65 -3.48
C PHE A 45 8.98 11.04 -2.23
N GLY A 46 9.02 11.82 -1.16
CA GLY A 46 8.23 11.61 0.04
C GLY A 46 7.31 12.80 0.24
N ILE A 47 6.16 12.57 0.85
CA ILE A 47 5.26 13.62 1.32
C ILE A 47 5.09 13.43 2.81
N GLU A 48 5.27 14.52 3.55
CA GLU A 48 4.94 14.63 4.96
C GLU A 48 3.61 15.38 5.08
N VAL A 49 2.71 14.82 5.89
CA VAL A 49 1.33 15.30 6.02
C VAL A 49 1.02 15.46 7.50
N TYR A 50 0.92 16.72 7.95
CA TYR A 50 0.47 17.08 9.29
C TYR A 50 -1.06 17.10 9.35
N ASN A 51 -1.66 15.92 9.48
CA ASN A 51 -3.11 15.77 9.60
C ASN A 51 -3.46 14.50 10.38
N PRO A 52 -3.95 14.64 11.64
CA PRO A 52 -4.28 13.49 12.48
C PRO A 52 -5.31 12.54 11.87
N ALA A 53 -6.25 13.04 11.06
CA ALA A 53 -7.22 12.19 10.38
C ALA A 53 -6.52 11.26 9.37
N ILE A 54 -5.54 11.79 8.63
CA ILE A 54 -4.76 11.01 7.67
C ILE A 54 -3.86 9.99 8.36
N ALA A 55 -3.16 10.40 9.42
CA ALA A 55 -2.34 9.49 10.22
C ALA A 55 -3.19 8.35 10.81
N THR A 56 -4.32 8.68 11.41
CA THR A 56 -5.26 7.70 12.00
C THR A 56 -5.76 6.71 10.95
N GLU A 57 -6.14 7.15 9.76
CA GLU A 57 -6.66 6.27 8.71
C GLU A 57 -5.58 5.31 8.15
N ILE A 58 -4.34 5.79 8.05
CA ILE A 58 -3.20 4.94 7.69
C ILE A 58 -2.93 3.89 8.79
N ASN A 59 -3.03 4.27 10.06
CA ASN A 59 -2.90 3.35 11.19
C ASN A 59 -4.01 2.29 11.18
N ARG A 60 -5.26 2.66 10.91
CA ARG A 60 -6.37 1.71 10.75
C ARG A 60 -6.14 0.71 9.63
N LEU A 61 -5.58 1.15 8.49
CA LEU A 61 -5.21 0.25 7.41
C LEU A 61 -4.10 -0.71 7.86
N PHE A 62 -3.05 -0.18 8.49
CA PHE A 62 -1.94 -0.98 8.99
C PHE A 62 -2.42 -2.05 9.98
N ASP A 63 -3.27 -1.68 10.95
CA ASP A 63 -3.83 -2.60 11.93
C ASP A 63 -4.68 -3.70 11.29
N ALA A 64 -5.50 -3.36 10.29
CA ALA A 64 -6.28 -4.34 9.56
C ALA A 64 -5.38 -5.32 8.80
N ASP A 65 -4.35 -4.82 8.10
CA ASP A 65 -3.38 -5.63 7.35
C ASP A 65 -2.50 -6.49 8.27
N TRP A 66 -2.15 -5.99 9.46
CA TRP A 66 -1.38 -6.71 10.48
C TRP A 66 -2.16 -7.88 11.09
N ASN A 67 -3.46 -7.68 11.31
CA ASN A 67 -4.35 -8.68 11.91
C ASN A 67 -5.07 -9.55 10.87
N ASP A 68 -4.71 -9.46 9.58
CA ASP A 68 -5.36 -10.17 8.46
C ASP A 68 -6.89 -9.90 8.36
N LEU A 69 -7.35 -8.74 8.84
CA LEU A 69 -8.76 -8.32 8.86
C LEU A 69 -9.15 -7.58 7.57
N PRO A 70 -10.44 -7.58 7.19
CA PRO A 70 -10.92 -6.72 6.10
C PRO A 70 -10.84 -5.24 6.52
N PHE A 71 -10.28 -4.40 5.66
CA PHE A 71 -10.29 -2.95 5.81
C PHE A 71 -11.46 -2.31 5.03
N ALA A 72 -12.22 -1.45 5.71
CA ALA A 72 -13.28 -0.64 5.11
C ALA A 72 -12.89 0.84 5.21
N PRO A 73 -12.47 1.47 4.10
CA PRO A 73 -12.07 2.88 4.10
C PRO A 73 -13.28 3.78 4.29
N ASP A 74 -13.08 4.89 4.99
CA ASP A 74 -14.05 5.98 4.99
C ASP A 74 -14.09 6.63 3.60
N GLN A 75 -15.25 6.53 2.93
CA GLN A 75 -15.44 6.93 1.53
C GLN A 75 -15.31 8.45 1.31
N GLY A 76 -15.39 9.25 2.37
CA GLY A 76 -15.18 10.71 2.33
C GLY A 76 -13.77 11.14 2.74
N HIS A 77 -12.91 10.20 3.13
CA HIS A 77 -11.63 10.53 3.73
C HIS A 77 -10.57 10.87 2.67
N PRO A 78 -9.81 11.98 2.82
CA PRO A 78 -8.91 12.49 1.77
C PRO A 78 -7.75 11.54 1.41
N CYS A 79 -7.44 10.56 2.26
CA CYS A 79 -6.46 9.52 1.94
C CYS A 79 -6.92 8.59 0.80
N TRP A 80 -8.24 8.46 0.59
CA TRP A 80 -8.82 7.54 -0.37
C TRP A 80 -9.60 8.28 -1.46
N SER A 81 -9.33 7.96 -2.72
CA SER A 81 -10.22 8.39 -3.80
C SER A 81 -11.41 7.44 -3.88
N ALA A 82 -12.64 7.96 -3.97
CA ALA A 82 -13.88 7.19 -4.16
C ALA A 82 -13.90 6.30 -5.44
N ARG A 83 -12.86 6.36 -6.27
CA ARG A 83 -12.76 5.71 -7.59
C ARG A 83 -11.81 4.53 -7.64
N SER A 84 -11.47 3.93 -6.51
CA SER A 84 -10.84 2.61 -6.48
C SER A 84 -11.94 1.56 -6.65
N THR A 85 -12.01 1.07 -7.88
CA THR A 85 -12.92 0.01 -8.37
C THR A 85 -13.32 -1.02 -7.33
N ALA A 86 -14.60 -0.97 -6.96
CA ALA A 86 -15.53 -2.08 -6.74
C ALA A 86 -14.95 -3.41 -6.21
N GLY A 87 -15.27 -3.72 -4.95
CA GLY A 87 -15.58 -5.10 -4.52
C GLY A 87 -14.43 -6.10 -4.48
N ARG A 88 -13.18 -5.68 -4.68
CA ARG A 88 -12.01 -6.53 -4.43
C ARG A 88 -11.24 -5.94 -3.26
N LYS A 89 -11.08 -6.78 -2.22
CA LYS A 89 -10.22 -6.59 -1.04
C LYS A 89 -9.15 -5.54 -1.35
N TRP A 90 -9.19 -4.41 -0.64
CA TRP A 90 -8.24 -3.31 -0.74
C TRP A 90 -6.83 -3.81 -0.46
N ARG A 91 -6.22 -4.40 -1.49
CA ARG A 91 -4.90 -4.99 -1.44
C ARG A 91 -4.08 -4.05 -2.30
N CYS A 92 -3.50 -3.05 -1.65
CA CYS A 92 -2.61 -2.09 -2.29
C CYS A 92 -1.56 -2.85 -3.12
N CYS A 93 -1.74 -2.81 -4.44
CA CYS A 93 -0.87 -3.38 -5.47
C CYS A 93 -0.29 -4.79 -5.17
N SER A 94 -1.12 -5.83 -5.19
CA SER A 94 -0.62 -7.15 -5.58
C SER A 94 -0.57 -7.23 -7.11
N LYS A 95 0.63 -7.32 -7.71
CA LYS A 95 0.77 -7.62 -9.14
C LYS A 95 -0.01 -8.91 -9.45
N THR A 96 -1.11 -8.81 -10.17
CA THR A 96 -1.76 -9.99 -10.77
C THR A 96 -0.86 -10.52 -11.88
N PRO A 97 -0.56 -11.83 -11.95
CA PRO A 97 0.07 -12.40 -13.14
C PRO A 97 -0.88 -12.18 -14.33
N GLY A 98 -0.40 -11.50 -15.36
CA GLY A 98 -1.23 -11.07 -16.49
C GLY A 98 -1.85 -12.25 -17.24
N SER A 99 -3.17 -12.29 -17.31
CA SER A 99 -3.89 -13.05 -18.34
C SER A 99 -4.02 -12.16 -19.58
N ARG A 100 -3.31 -12.54 -20.66
CA ARG A 100 -3.51 -11.94 -21.99
C ARG A 100 -4.89 -12.33 -22.49
N SER A 101 -5.84 -11.40 -22.55
CA SER A 101 -7.02 -11.56 -23.38
C SER A 101 -6.65 -11.25 -24.83
N ARG A 102 -6.80 -12.24 -25.71
CA ARG A 102 -6.79 -12.01 -27.16
C ARG A 102 -8.09 -11.32 -27.54
N SER A 103 -8.00 -10.16 -28.19
CA SER A 103 -9.14 -9.53 -28.87
C SER A 103 -9.53 -10.35 -30.11
N PRO A 104 -10.83 -10.56 -30.39
CA PRO A 104 -11.24 -11.17 -31.64
C PRO A 104 -11.13 -10.13 -32.76
N THR A 105 -10.49 -10.52 -33.86
CA THR A 105 -10.45 -9.78 -35.12
C THR A 105 -11.88 -9.58 -35.64
N ARG A 106 -12.21 -8.35 -36.01
CA ARG A 106 -13.46 -7.99 -36.69
C ARG A 106 -13.29 -8.30 -38.17
N ASN A 107 -14.27 -9.00 -38.75
CA ASN A 107 -14.39 -9.24 -40.21
C ASN A 107 -14.47 -7.93 -40.99
#